data_AF-A0A7C3V1S2-F1
#
_entry.id   AF-A0A7C3V1S2-F1
#
_cell.length_a   1.000
_cell.length_b   1.000
_cell.length_c   1.000
_cell.angle_alpha   90.00
_cell.angle_beta   90.00
_cell.angle_gamma   90.00
#
_symmetry.space_group_name_H-M   'P 1'
#
loop_
_entity.id
_entity.type
_entity.pdbx_description
1 polymer ?
#
loop_
_entity_poly.entity_id
_entity_poly.type
_entity_poly.pdbx_seq_one_letter_code
_entity_poly.pdbx_strand_id
1 'polypeptide(L)'
;MVRKIFYYGPSMNPQFRRGDTLLIVPCSVQELQAGHVVLYRNPHGTPVVHRVVAITPNGVYTKGDNNPNVDERVLAPEDILGRVAAIERQGRTLPVPRKVPAALYLLKAQYWLRQAIAYLVQPIFRRLVAAAIFQGSLSAWKAPRLIYFSRAAGPEWQLWWGSLLLGRKKPRASQWEIRRLFRLFVDEADLPLESPALGKDAETLRAARPPRPDPPLPLVHKNIDTEIRFRL
;
A
#
# COMPACT_ATOMS: atom_id res chain seq x y z
N MET A 1 -18.38 -16.65 -23.25
CA MET A 1 -17.58 -15.40 -23.25
C MET A 1 -16.96 -15.21 -21.88
N VAL A 2 -15.67 -14.88 -21.79
CA VAL A 2 -14.99 -14.62 -20.50
C VAL A 2 -15.26 -13.18 -20.07
N ARG A 3 -15.68 -12.96 -18.81
CA ARG A 3 -15.91 -11.64 -18.23
C ARG A 3 -14.81 -11.29 -17.23
N LYS A 4 -14.31 -10.06 -17.26
CA LYS A 4 -13.36 -9.55 -16.26
C LYS A 4 -14.07 -8.73 -15.19
N ILE A 5 -13.71 -8.92 -13.92
CA ILE A 5 -14.24 -8.16 -12.78
C ILE A 5 -13.10 -7.76 -11.84
N PHE A 6 -13.10 -6.51 -11.38
CA PHE A 6 -12.16 -6.04 -10.36
C PHE A 6 -12.61 -6.48 -8.96
N TYR A 7 -11.70 -7.10 -8.21
CA TYR A 7 -11.96 -7.60 -6.87
C TYR A 7 -11.52 -6.61 -5.78
N TYR A 8 -12.46 -6.25 -4.90
CA TYR A 8 -12.23 -5.29 -3.80
C TYR A 8 -12.52 -5.86 -2.40
N GLY A 9 -13.06 -7.07 -2.31
CA GLY A 9 -13.48 -7.68 -1.05
C GLY A 9 -12.31 -8.17 -0.18
N PRO A 10 -12.49 -8.27 1.15
CA PRO A 10 -11.56 -8.96 2.04
C PRO A 10 -11.91 -10.43 2.26
N SER A 11 -13.12 -10.89 1.85
CA SER A 11 -13.67 -12.19 2.22
C SER A 11 -12.90 -13.39 1.66
N MET A 12 -12.20 -13.21 0.53
CA MET A 12 -11.40 -14.26 -0.11
C MET A 12 -9.89 -14.14 0.18
N ASN A 13 -9.53 -13.31 1.16
CA ASN A 13 -8.17 -13.22 1.67
C ASN A 13 -7.81 -14.53 2.42
N PRO A 14 -6.59 -15.10 2.29
CA PRO A 14 -5.40 -14.53 1.66
C PRO A 14 -5.18 -14.87 0.18
N GLN A 15 -6.01 -15.75 -0.41
CA GLN A 15 -5.81 -16.20 -1.78
C GLN A 15 -6.06 -15.07 -2.80
N PHE A 16 -7.14 -14.32 -2.59
CA PHE A 16 -7.50 -13.15 -3.38
C PHE A 16 -7.06 -11.88 -2.63
N ARG A 17 -6.63 -10.87 -3.40
CA ARG A 17 -6.15 -9.58 -2.89
C ARG A 17 -6.92 -8.45 -3.55
N ARG A 18 -7.10 -7.35 -2.82
CA ARG A 18 -7.67 -6.13 -3.38
C ARG A 18 -6.85 -5.67 -4.59
N GLY A 19 -7.53 -5.34 -5.68
CA GLY A 19 -6.91 -4.96 -6.95
C GLY A 19 -6.61 -6.13 -7.89
N ASP A 20 -6.94 -7.36 -7.50
CA ASP A 20 -6.96 -8.49 -8.43
C ASP A 20 -8.06 -8.31 -9.49
N THR A 21 -7.81 -8.78 -10.70
CA THR A 21 -8.84 -8.92 -11.75
C THR A 21 -9.21 -10.39 -11.87
N LEU A 22 -10.51 -10.69 -11.79
CA LEU A 22 -11.03 -12.06 -11.85
C LEU A 22 -11.51 -12.37 -13.26
N LEU A 23 -11.07 -13.49 -13.81
CA LEU A 23 -11.58 -14.04 -15.06
C LEU A 23 -12.75 -14.95 -14.75
N ILE A 24 -13.96 -14.48 -15.05
CA ILE A 24 -15.21 -15.20 -14.83
C ILE A 24 -15.61 -15.91 -16.11
N VAL A 25 -15.87 -17.21 -16.00
CA VAL A 25 -16.44 -18.02 -17.07
C VAL A 25 -17.86 -18.41 -16.69
N PRO A 26 -18.83 -18.37 -17.62
CA PRO A 26 -20.11 -19.04 -17.43
C PRO A 26 -19.85 -20.51 -17.07
N CYS A 27 -20.63 -21.04 -16.14
CA CYS A 27 -20.56 -22.45 -15.77
C CYS A 27 -21.97 -22.95 -15.46
N SER A 28 -22.24 -24.21 -15.81
CA SER A 28 -23.44 -24.89 -15.32
C SER A 28 -23.19 -25.42 -13.91
N VAL A 29 -24.24 -25.72 -13.16
CA VAL A 29 -24.08 -26.31 -11.83
C VAL A 29 -23.51 -27.72 -11.89
N GLN A 30 -23.73 -28.45 -12.99
CA GLN A 30 -23.16 -29.77 -13.21
C GLN A 30 -21.63 -29.72 -13.34
N GLU A 31 -21.08 -28.59 -13.78
CA GLU A 31 -19.63 -28.36 -13.87
C GLU A 31 -19.01 -27.86 -12.55
N LEU A 32 -19.85 -27.40 -11.60
CA LEU A 32 -19.39 -26.91 -10.32
C LEU A 32 -18.99 -28.06 -9.41
N GLN A 33 -17.94 -27.81 -8.64
CA GLN A 33 -17.42 -28.76 -7.66
C GLN A 33 -16.95 -28.04 -6.42
N ALA A 34 -16.90 -28.76 -5.30
CA ALA A 34 -16.29 -28.26 -4.08
C ALA A 34 -14.87 -27.72 -4.34
N GLY A 35 -14.58 -26.57 -3.74
CA GLY A 35 -13.34 -25.83 -3.92
C GLY A 35 -13.32 -24.85 -5.09
N HIS A 36 -14.27 -24.90 -6.02
CA HIS A 36 -14.42 -23.83 -7.02
C HIS A 36 -14.81 -22.52 -6.37
N VAL A 37 -14.45 -21.40 -7.00
CA VAL A 37 -14.83 -20.07 -6.54
C VAL A 37 -15.86 -19.52 -7.53
N VAL A 38 -17.01 -19.08 -7.02
CA VAL A 38 -18.13 -18.60 -7.82
C VAL A 38 -18.41 -17.13 -7.57
N LEU A 39 -18.91 -16.46 -8.59
CA LEU A 39 -19.49 -15.14 -8.51
C LEU A 39 -21.01 -15.29 -8.51
N TYR A 40 -21.68 -14.64 -7.56
CA TYR A 40 -23.14 -14.57 -7.50
C TYR A 40 -23.57 -13.16 -7.06
N ARG A 41 -24.87 -12.87 -7.09
CA ARG A 41 -25.42 -11.65 -6.48
C ARG A 41 -26.09 -11.99 -5.16
N ASN A 42 -25.80 -11.21 -4.13
CA ASN A 42 -26.56 -11.29 -2.89
C ASN A 42 -27.98 -10.69 -3.09
N PRO A 43 -28.89 -10.83 -2.11
CA PRO A 43 -30.24 -10.25 -2.18
C PRO A 43 -30.28 -8.74 -2.42
N HIS A 44 -29.21 -8.02 -2.06
CA HIS A 44 -29.07 -6.58 -2.28
C HIS A 44 -28.48 -6.24 -3.66
N GLY A 45 -28.37 -7.21 -4.57
CA GLY A 45 -27.81 -7.04 -5.92
C GLY A 45 -26.29 -6.84 -5.97
N THR A 46 -25.60 -6.90 -4.83
CA THR A 46 -24.14 -6.71 -4.75
C THR A 46 -23.42 -7.99 -5.19
N PRO A 47 -22.39 -7.89 -6.06
CA PRO A 47 -21.61 -9.04 -6.47
C PRO A 47 -20.79 -9.61 -5.30
N VAL A 48 -20.90 -10.91 -5.07
CA VAL A 48 -20.16 -11.65 -4.03
C VAL A 48 -19.36 -12.77 -4.69
N VAL A 49 -18.13 -12.96 -4.22
CA VAL A 49 -17.21 -13.99 -4.72
C VAL A 49 -16.82 -14.87 -3.55
N HIS A 50 -17.28 -16.12 -3.52
CA HIS A 50 -16.98 -17.07 -2.45
C HIS A 50 -16.66 -18.47 -2.98
N ARG A 51 -16.05 -19.30 -2.13
CA ARG A 51 -15.70 -20.67 -2.48
C ARG A 51 -16.85 -21.62 -2.20
N VAL A 52 -17.14 -22.50 -3.14
CA VAL A 52 -18.07 -23.62 -2.95
C VAL A 52 -17.47 -24.59 -1.94
N VAL A 53 -18.18 -24.81 -0.82
CA VAL A 53 -17.77 -25.78 0.21
C VAL A 53 -18.52 -27.10 0.07
N ALA A 54 -19.76 -27.07 -0.40
CA ALA A 54 -20.57 -28.25 -0.66
C ALA A 54 -21.62 -27.97 -1.76
N ILE A 55 -22.01 -29.02 -2.46
CA ILE A 55 -23.12 -29.01 -3.42
C ILE A 55 -24.06 -30.13 -2.99
N THR A 56 -25.34 -29.80 -2.79
CA THR A 56 -26.36 -30.73 -2.29
C THR A 56 -27.65 -30.57 -3.10
N PRO A 57 -28.65 -31.45 -2.94
CA PRO A 57 -29.96 -31.25 -3.54
C PRO A 57 -30.64 -29.92 -3.14
N ASN A 58 -30.30 -29.37 -1.98
CA ASN A 58 -30.83 -28.09 -1.50
C ASN A 58 -30.16 -26.87 -2.16
N GLY A 59 -29.06 -27.09 -2.90
CA GLY A 59 -28.30 -26.05 -3.58
C GLY A 59 -26.82 -26.02 -3.23
N VAL A 60 -26.18 -24.90 -3.53
CA VAL A 60 -24.73 -24.68 -3.43
C VAL A 60 -24.41 -23.89 -2.17
N TYR A 61 -23.59 -24.48 -1.30
CA TYR A 61 -23.08 -23.82 -0.09
C TYR A 61 -21.76 -23.14 -0.40
N THR A 62 -21.65 -21.86 -0.04
CA THR A 62 -20.44 -21.06 -0.24
C THR A 62 -19.87 -20.53 1.05
N LYS A 63 -18.59 -20.17 1.02
CA LYS A 63 -17.89 -19.55 2.14
C LYS A 63 -16.77 -18.65 1.64
N GLY A 64 -16.63 -17.48 2.24
CA GLY A 64 -15.42 -16.67 2.11
C GLY A 64 -14.22 -17.37 2.77
N ASP A 65 -13.08 -17.43 2.08
CA ASP A 65 -11.84 -18.02 2.61
C ASP A 65 -11.37 -17.38 3.94
N ASN A 66 -11.76 -16.13 4.18
CA ASN A 66 -11.49 -15.36 5.40
C ASN A 66 -12.66 -15.34 6.40
N ASN A 67 -13.83 -15.87 6.04
CA ASN A 67 -14.99 -15.86 6.91
C ASN A 67 -14.89 -17.00 7.94
N PRO A 68 -15.41 -16.83 9.16
CA PRO A 68 -15.39 -17.91 10.15
C PRO A 68 -16.37 -19.04 9.78
N ASN A 69 -17.55 -18.67 9.29
CA ASN A 69 -18.66 -19.58 9.03
C ASN A 69 -18.95 -19.72 7.54
N VAL A 70 -19.67 -20.79 7.18
CA VAL A 70 -20.31 -20.94 5.87
C VAL A 70 -21.38 -19.86 5.72
N ASP A 71 -21.61 -19.38 4.51
CA ASP A 71 -22.64 -18.39 4.26
C ASP A 71 -24.02 -18.98 4.60
N GLU A 72 -24.86 -18.21 5.27
CA GLU A 72 -26.20 -18.66 5.69
C GLU A 72 -27.13 -18.95 4.50
N ARG A 73 -26.95 -18.22 3.40
CA ARG A 73 -27.72 -18.40 2.18
C ARG A 73 -27.17 -19.58 1.38
N VAL A 74 -28.04 -20.54 1.09
CA VAL A 74 -27.82 -21.57 0.08
C VAL A 74 -28.14 -20.98 -1.29
N LEU A 75 -27.24 -21.12 -2.25
CA LEU A 75 -27.41 -20.57 -3.60
C LEU A 75 -28.11 -21.56 -4.50
N ALA A 76 -29.12 -21.09 -5.22
CA ALA A 76 -29.69 -21.82 -6.33
C ALA A 76 -28.77 -21.72 -7.58
N PRO A 77 -28.82 -22.67 -8.51
CA PRO A 77 -28.08 -22.62 -9.77
C PRO A 77 -28.14 -21.27 -10.50
N GLU A 78 -29.32 -20.67 -10.54
CA GLU A 78 -29.64 -19.41 -11.19
C GLU A 78 -29.03 -18.18 -10.51
N ASP A 79 -28.67 -18.27 -9.22
CA ASP A 79 -27.99 -17.19 -8.51
C ASP A 79 -26.53 -17.04 -8.97
N ILE A 80 -25.95 -18.10 -9.53
CA ILE A 80 -24.54 -18.18 -9.89
C ILE A 80 -24.33 -17.56 -11.27
N LEU A 81 -23.63 -16.42 -11.28
CA LEU A 81 -23.28 -15.71 -12.49
C LEU A 81 -22.12 -16.35 -13.26
N GLY A 82 -21.31 -17.17 -12.59
CA GLY A 82 -20.21 -17.90 -13.20
C GLY A 82 -19.11 -18.29 -12.20
N ARG A 83 -18.12 -19.02 -12.69
CA ARG A 83 -16.95 -19.48 -11.93
C ARG A 83 -15.74 -18.61 -12.21
N VAL A 84 -14.93 -18.36 -11.20
CA VAL A 84 -13.61 -17.76 -11.35
C VAL A 84 -12.65 -18.81 -11.91
N ALA A 85 -12.21 -18.61 -13.16
CA ALA A 85 -11.25 -19.47 -13.83
C ALA A 85 -9.81 -19.13 -13.46
N ALA A 86 -9.48 -17.85 -13.35
CA ALA A 86 -8.14 -17.37 -13.02
C ALA A 86 -8.17 -15.99 -12.34
N ILE A 87 -7.04 -15.63 -11.74
CA ILE A 87 -6.79 -14.32 -11.14
C ILE A 87 -5.67 -13.64 -11.94
N GLU A 88 -5.92 -12.46 -12.47
CA GLU A 88 -4.89 -11.58 -13.02
C GLU A 88 -4.38 -10.67 -11.90
N ARG A 89 -3.08 -10.76 -11.60
CA ARG A 89 -2.40 -9.95 -10.56
C ARG A 89 -1.04 -9.50 -11.10
N GLN A 90 -0.81 -8.19 -11.13
CA GLN A 90 0.47 -7.60 -11.58
C GLN A 90 0.93 -8.12 -12.95
N GLY A 91 -0.01 -8.22 -13.91
CA GLY A 91 0.27 -8.72 -15.27
C GLY A 91 0.45 -10.24 -15.40
N ARG A 92 0.30 -11.01 -14.31
CA ARG A 92 0.38 -12.47 -14.34
C ARG A 92 -1.00 -13.09 -14.18
N THR A 93 -1.28 -14.15 -14.93
CA THR A 93 -2.47 -14.98 -14.76
C THR A 93 -2.15 -16.14 -13.84
N LEU A 94 -2.83 -16.21 -12.71
CA LEU A 94 -2.66 -17.20 -11.66
C LEU A 94 -3.86 -18.16 -11.67
N PRO A 95 -3.64 -19.48 -11.54
CA PRO A 95 -4.74 -20.42 -11.36
C PRO A 95 -5.42 -20.18 -10.00
N VAL A 96 -6.66 -20.65 -9.87
CA VAL A 96 -7.39 -20.66 -8.59
C VAL A 96 -7.31 -22.06 -7.98
N PRO A 97 -6.39 -22.31 -7.03
CA PRO A 97 -6.39 -23.54 -6.23
C PRO A 97 -7.76 -23.83 -5.62
N ARG A 98 -8.12 -25.11 -5.54
CA ARG A 98 -9.36 -25.59 -4.90
C ARG A 98 -9.41 -25.39 -3.40
N LYS A 99 -8.23 -25.34 -2.77
CA LYS A 99 -8.05 -25.03 -1.35
C LYS A 99 -7.04 -23.92 -1.22
N VAL A 100 -7.20 -23.07 -0.22
CA VAL A 100 -6.22 -22.05 0.11
C VAL A 100 -4.93 -22.74 0.58
N PRO A 101 -3.77 -22.49 -0.06
CA PRO A 101 -2.51 -23.06 0.40
C PRO A 101 -2.20 -22.62 1.83
N ALA A 102 -1.83 -23.56 2.71
CA ALA A 102 -1.54 -23.29 4.13
C ALA A 102 -0.46 -22.21 4.31
N ALA A 103 0.52 -22.17 3.41
CA ALA A 103 1.56 -21.14 3.37
C ALA A 103 0.99 -19.71 3.32
N LEU A 104 -0.15 -19.49 2.66
CA LEU A 104 -0.77 -18.16 2.62
C LEU A 104 -1.34 -17.72 3.98
N TYR A 105 -1.90 -18.66 4.75
CA TYR A 105 -2.33 -18.38 6.12
C TYR A 105 -1.13 -18.09 7.02
N LEU A 106 -0.02 -18.82 6.87
CA LEU A 106 1.23 -18.57 7.61
C LEU A 106 1.80 -17.18 7.29
N LEU A 107 1.89 -16.81 6.02
CA LEU A 107 2.37 -15.48 5.60
C LEU A 107 1.47 -14.36 6.18
N LYS A 108 0.15 -14.59 6.20
CA LYS A 108 -0.80 -13.66 6.83
C LYS A 108 -0.59 -13.56 8.33
N ALA A 109 -0.42 -14.69 9.03
CA ALA A 109 -0.15 -14.72 10.47
C ALA A 109 1.17 -14.02 10.81
N GLN A 110 2.23 -14.27 10.03
CA GLN A 110 3.53 -13.59 10.16
C GLN A 110 3.39 -12.06 9.99
N TYR A 111 2.62 -11.62 9.00
CA TYR A 111 2.34 -10.19 8.80
C TYR A 111 1.65 -9.58 10.03
N TRP A 112 0.60 -10.22 10.55
CA TRP A 112 -0.11 -9.75 11.75
C TRP A 112 0.78 -9.76 13.00
N LEU A 113 1.57 -10.82 13.20
CA LEU A 113 2.52 -10.91 14.29
C LEU A 113 3.54 -9.77 14.25
N ARG A 114 4.10 -9.47 13.06
CA ARG A 114 5.02 -8.34 12.88
C ARG A 114 4.36 -7.00 13.25
N GLN A 115 3.09 -6.81 12.91
CA GLN A 115 2.36 -5.59 13.29
C GLN A 115 2.06 -5.53 14.79
N ALA A 116 1.71 -6.66 15.42
CA ALA A 116 1.50 -6.74 16.85
C ALA A 116 2.79 -6.46 17.62
N ILE A 117 3.92 -7.07 17.22
CA ILE A 117 5.24 -6.78 17.78
C ILE A 117 5.58 -5.30 17.62
N ALA A 118 5.38 -4.73 16.43
CA ALA A 118 5.64 -3.32 16.20
C ALA A 118 4.82 -2.42 17.13
N TYR A 119 3.53 -2.74 17.35
CA TYR A 119 2.66 -2.02 18.27
C TYR A 119 3.12 -2.14 19.73
N LEU A 120 3.52 -3.33 20.17
CA LEU A 120 4.00 -3.59 21.54
C LEU A 120 5.36 -2.96 21.83
N VAL A 121 6.26 -2.94 20.84
CA VAL A 121 7.60 -2.34 20.96
C VAL A 121 7.53 -0.82 20.86
N GLN A 122 6.51 -0.26 20.19
CA GLN A 122 6.34 1.18 19.99
C GLN A 122 6.44 2.01 21.28
N PRO A 123 5.73 1.73 22.40
CA PRO A 123 5.84 2.52 23.62
C PRO A 123 7.21 2.40 24.30
N ILE A 124 7.82 1.22 24.29
CA ILE A 124 9.17 1.00 24.85
C ILE A 124 10.18 1.79 24.04
N PHE A 125 10.12 1.68 22.71
CA PHE A 125 10.97 2.44 21.80
C PHE A 125 10.81 3.95 22.01
N ARG A 126 9.57 4.45 22.15
CA ARG A 126 9.31 5.87 22.49
C ARG A 126 9.96 6.27 23.81
N ARG A 127 9.82 5.46 24.87
CA ARG A 127 10.42 5.73 26.19
C ARG A 127 11.93 5.72 26.15
N LEU A 128 12.54 4.76 25.46
CA LEU A 128 13.99 4.68 25.30
C LEU A 128 14.54 5.89 24.54
N VAL A 129 13.86 6.31 23.46
CA VAL A 129 14.24 7.52 22.72
C VAL A 129 14.09 8.76 23.60
N ALA A 130 12.95 8.95 24.28
CA ALA A 130 12.73 10.09 25.16
C ALA A 130 13.73 10.14 26.33
N ALA A 131 14.03 9.00 26.95
CA ALA A 131 15.03 8.91 28.02
C ALA A 131 16.44 9.21 27.51
N ALA A 132 16.81 8.73 26.32
CA ALA A 132 18.11 9.02 25.72
C ALA A 132 18.23 10.51 25.33
N ILE A 133 17.13 11.17 24.96
CA ILE A 133 17.08 12.62 24.70
C ILE A 133 17.22 13.37 26.03
N PHE A 134 16.47 12.97 27.05
CA PHE A 134 16.45 13.58 28.37
C PHE A 134 17.78 13.46 29.13
N GLN A 135 18.49 12.33 28.97
CA GLN A 135 19.79 12.08 29.60
C GLN A 135 20.97 12.73 28.86
N GLY A 136 20.74 13.50 27.80
CA GLY A 136 21.81 14.19 27.05
C GLY A 136 22.77 13.27 26.29
N SER A 137 22.65 11.94 26.41
CA SER A 137 23.43 10.95 25.64
C SER A 137 23.12 11.01 24.14
N LEU A 138 22.04 11.68 23.73
CA LEU A 138 21.70 11.99 22.35
C LEU A 138 22.18 13.38 21.88
N SER A 139 23.12 14.02 22.59
CA SER A 139 23.88 15.17 22.06
C SER A 139 24.60 14.85 20.74
N ALA A 140 24.85 13.57 20.44
CA ALA A 140 25.36 13.10 19.16
C ALA A 140 24.30 12.96 18.04
N TRP A 141 23.00 13.07 18.35
CA TRP A 141 21.92 13.14 17.36
C TRP A 141 21.81 14.57 16.85
N LYS A 142 22.68 14.91 15.89
CA LYS A 142 22.58 16.14 15.09
C LYS A 142 21.13 16.35 14.64
N ALA A 143 20.67 17.61 14.72
CA ALA A 143 19.36 17.99 14.22
C ALA A 143 19.12 17.41 12.81
N PRO A 144 17.93 16.88 12.53
CA PRO A 144 17.64 16.36 11.21
C PRO A 144 17.84 17.46 10.18
N ARG A 145 18.60 17.14 9.15
CA ARG A 145 18.98 18.05 8.09
C ARG A 145 18.00 17.91 6.95
N LEU A 146 17.42 19.03 6.58
CA LEU A 146 16.59 19.14 5.41
C LEU A 146 17.48 19.51 4.21
N ILE A 147 17.66 18.59 3.28
CA ILE A 147 18.52 18.79 2.11
C ILE A 147 17.63 18.95 0.88
N TYR A 148 17.86 20.01 0.13
CA TYR A 148 17.20 20.29 -1.14
C TYR A 148 18.09 19.84 -2.31
N PHE A 149 17.56 18.99 -3.18
CA PHE A 149 18.23 18.54 -4.40
C PHE A 149 17.49 19.05 -5.64
N SER A 150 18.17 19.84 -6.47
CA SER A 150 17.68 20.17 -7.81
C SER A 150 18.02 19.04 -8.77
N ARG A 151 17.02 18.30 -9.27
CA ARG A 151 17.19 17.25 -10.29
C ARG A 151 16.53 17.69 -11.60
N ALA A 152 16.97 17.11 -12.73
CA ALA A 152 16.39 17.38 -14.05
C ALA A 152 14.87 17.09 -14.15
N ALA A 153 14.35 16.20 -13.29
CA ALA A 153 12.93 15.87 -13.19
C ALA A 153 12.13 16.80 -12.24
N GLY A 154 12.80 17.78 -11.63
CA GLY A 154 12.24 18.74 -10.68
C GLY A 154 12.87 18.66 -9.28
N PRO A 155 12.52 19.59 -8.38
CA PRO A 155 13.11 19.68 -7.05
C PRO A 155 12.65 18.54 -6.13
N GLU A 156 13.59 17.95 -5.41
CA GLU A 156 13.34 16.90 -4.41
C GLU A 156 13.84 17.37 -3.04
N TRP A 157 13.00 17.27 -2.02
CA TRP A 157 13.43 17.45 -0.64
C TRP A 157 13.74 16.10 -0.01
N GLN A 158 14.81 16.05 0.77
CA GLN A 158 15.19 14.87 1.53
C GLN A 158 15.43 15.23 2.98
N LEU A 159 14.78 14.49 3.88
CA LEU A 159 14.95 14.62 5.31
C LEU A 159 15.95 13.56 5.78
N TRP A 160 17.10 14.02 6.24
CA TRP A 160 18.22 13.20 6.68
C TRP A 160 18.43 13.32 8.18
N TRP A 161 18.78 12.22 8.82
CA TRP A 161 19.22 12.19 10.21
C TRP A 161 20.56 11.48 10.29
N GLY A 162 21.65 12.25 10.35
CA GLY A 162 23.00 11.70 10.14
C GLY A 162 23.12 11.07 8.75
N SER A 163 23.39 9.77 8.68
CA SER A 163 23.43 8.98 7.43
C SER A 163 22.10 8.30 7.08
N LEU A 164 21.06 8.49 7.89
CA LEU A 164 19.77 7.82 7.74
C LEU A 164 18.78 8.71 7.00
N LEU A 165 18.36 8.30 5.81
CA LEU A 165 17.25 8.96 5.09
C LEU A 165 15.91 8.63 5.79
N LEU A 166 15.28 9.64 6.36
CA LEU A 166 14.01 9.54 7.08
C LEU A 166 12.81 9.66 6.15
N GLY A 167 12.90 10.53 5.17
CA GLY A 167 11.83 10.74 4.20
C GLY A 167 12.27 11.57 3.00
N ARG A 168 11.47 11.48 1.94
CA ARG A 168 11.69 12.23 0.70
C ARG A 168 10.38 12.82 0.18
N LYS A 169 10.46 13.96 -0.48
CA LYS A 169 9.35 14.56 -1.22
C LYS A 169 9.76 14.69 -2.68
N LYS A 170 9.15 13.85 -3.52
CA LYS A 170 9.40 13.82 -4.96
C LYS A 170 8.83 15.06 -5.65
N PRO A 171 9.34 15.43 -6.84
CA PRO A 171 8.78 16.53 -7.61
C PRO A 171 7.30 16.27 -7.92
N ARG A 172 6.43 17.25 -7.62
CA ARG A 172 4.95 17.19 -7.76
C ARG A 172 4.20 16.26 -6.79
N ALA A 173 4.87 15.66 -5.80
CA ALA A 173 4.18 14.96 -4.72
C ALA A 173 3.63 15.97 -3.71
N SER A 174 2.32 15.91 -3.43
CA SER A 174 1.66 16.76 -2.43
C SER A 174 2.02 16.38 -0.99
N GLN A 175 2.62 15.20 -0.78
CA GLN A 175 2.90 14.64 0.55
C GLN A 175 4.33 14.09 0.63
N TRP A 176 4.84 14.03 1.86
CA TRP A 176 6.14 13.44 2.18
C TRP A 176 6.07 11.91 2.24
N GLU A 177 6.99 11.21 1.57
CA GLU A 177 7.22 9.78 1.75
C GLU A 177 8.14 9.58 2.96
N ILE A 178 7.60 9.51 4.18
CA ILE A 178 8.35 9.27 5.41
C ILE A 178 8.31 7.78 5.79
N ARG A 179 9.43 7.22 6.21
CA ARG A 179 9.50 5.83 6.71
C ARG A 179 8.62 5.68 7.96
N ARG A 180 7.78 4.64 7.99
CA ARG A 180 6.68 4.46 8.98
C ARG A 180 7.09 4.56 10.46
N LEU A 181 8.30 4.13 10.82
CA LEU A 181 8.81 4.25 12.20
C LEU A 181 9.20 5.69 12.58
N PHE A 182 9.46 6.55 11.59
CA PHE A 182 9.94 7.92 11.77
C PHE A 182 8.85 8.99 11.56
N ARG A 183 7.68 8.62 11.01
CA ARG A 183 6.44 9.43 11.09
C ARG A 183 6.02 9.78 12.52
N LEU A 184 6.60 9.11 13.52
CA LEU A 184 6.33 9.33 14.93
C LEU A 184 7.13 10.48 15.53
N PHE A 185 8.18 10.94 14.86
CA PHE A 185 9.06 12.01 15.34
C PHE A 185 8.99 13.25 14.46
N VAL A 186 8.40 13.16 13.29
CA VAL A 186 8.35 14.26 12.32
C VAL A 186 6.88 14.54 12.04
N ASP A 187 6.38 15.65 12.58
CA ASP A 187 5.05 16.13 12.22
C ASP A 187 5.10 16.59 10.76
N GLU A 188 4.23 16.03 9.92
CA GLU A 188 4.16 16.41 8.50
C GLU A 188 3.76 17.89 8.35
N ALA A 189 3.14 18.50 9.37
CA ALA A 189 2.79 19.91 9.43
C ALA A 189 3.99 20.86 9.61
N ASP A 190 5.08 20.39 10.22
CA ASP A 190 6.30 21.19 10.43
C ASP A 190 7.24 21.16 9.22
N LEU A 191 6.93 20.33 8.21
CA LEU A 191 7.73 20.20 7.01
C LEU A 191 7.24 21.17 5.91
N PRO A 192 8.15 21.84 5.18
CA PRO A 192 7.74 22.78 4.14
C PRO A 192 6.90 22.08 3.06
N LEU A 193 5.66 22.52 2.95
CA LEU A 193 4.70 22.07 1.95
C LEU A 193 4.98 22.68 0.58
N GLU A 194 5.65 23.83 0.54
CA GLU A 194 6.02 24.53 -0.69
C GLU A 194 7.54 24.55 -0.86
N SER A 195 8.01 24.41 -2.10
CA SER A 195 9.42 24.70 -2.39
C SER A 195 9.64 26.20 -2.18
N PRO A 196 10.80 26.66 -1.68
CA PRO A 196 11.00 28.08 -1.47
C PRO A 196 10.85 28.73 -2.84
N ALA A 197 9.99 29.74 -2.95
CA ALA A 197 9.94 30.55 -4.16
C ALA A 197 11.37 30.99 -4.45
N LEU A 198 11.90 30.66 -5.63
CA LEU A 198 13.10 31.30 -6.14
C LEU A 198 12.80 32.80 -6.09
N GLY A 199 13.34 33.48 -5.09
CA GLY A 199 13.13 34.90 -4.88
C GLY A 199 13.59 35.63 -6.13
N LYS A 200 12.67 36.38 -6.76
CA LYS A 200 12.81 37.48 -7.73
C LYS A 200 13.75 37.34 -8.95
N ASP A 201 14.56 36.30 -9.07
CA ASP A 201 15.52 36.14 -10.18
C ASP A 201 14.93 35.33 -11.35
N ALA A 202 13.72 34.78 -11.18
CA ALA A 202 13.05 33.93 -12.17
C ALA A 202 12.43 34.71 -13.34
N GLU A 203 12.23 36.03 -13.21
CA GLU A 203 11.73 36.87 -14.30
C GLU A 203 12.81 37.19 -15.33
N THR A 204 14.08 37.28 -14.92
CA THR A 204 15.20 37.52 -15.84
C THR A 204 15.52 36.30 -16.70
N LEU A 205 15.22 35.08 -16.22
CA LEU A 205 15.47 33.83 -16.94
C LEU A 205 14.37 33.47 -17.96
N ARG A 206 13.21 34.15 -17.96
CA ARG A 206 12.13 33.90 -18.94
C ARG A 206 12.36 34.52 -20.32
N ALA A 207 13.36 35.39 -20.48
CA ALA A 207 13.60 36.13 -21.72
C ALA A 207 14.69 35.53 -22.64
N ALA A 208 15.38 34.45 -22.25
CA ALA A 208 16.44 33.86 -23.07
C ALA A 208 15.96 32.57 -23.77
N ARG A 209 15.96 32.61 -25.11
CA ARG A 209 15.79 31.47 -26.03
C ARG A 209 16.68 30.29 -25.57
N PRO A 210 16.23 29.02 -25.65
CA PRO A 210 17.03 27.92 -25.11
C PRO A 210 18.36 27.78 -25.88
N PRO A 211 19.53 27.85 -25.22
CA PRO A 211 20.77 27.39 -25.82
C PRO A 211 20.82 25.86 -25.81
N ARG A 212 21.66 25.31 -26.69
CA ARG A 212 21.94 23.87 -26.87
C ARG A 212 22.28 23.17 -25.54
N PRO A 213 22.14 21.83 -25.45
CA PRO A 213 22.39 21.12 -24.21
C PRO A 213 23.89 21.17 -23.88
N ASP A 214 24.26 22.07 -22.98
CA ASP A 214 25.55 22.07 -22.31
C ASP A 214 25.58 20.96 -21.23
N PRO A 215 26.78 20.42 -20.92
CA PRO A 215 26.96 19.32 -19.96
C PRO A 215 26.42 19.69 -18.57
N PRO A 216 26.10 18.68 -17.72
CA PRO A 216 25.43 18.92 -16.45
C PRO A 216 26.25 19.88 -15.58
N LEU A 217 25.69 21.07 -15.37
CA LEU A 217 26.24 22.09 -14.47
C LEU A 217 26.34 21.54 -13.04
N PRO A 218 27.33 22.00 -12.25
CA PRO A 218 27.61 21.47 -10.93
C PRO A 218 26.44 21.66 -9.97
N LEU A 219 26.22 20.62 -9.16
CA LEU A 219 25.24 20.55 -8.07
C LEU A 219 25.37 21.78 -7.15
N VAL A 220 24.44 22.73 -7.27
CA VAL A 220 24.32 23.83 -6.31
C VAL A 220 23.71 23.27 -5.03
N HIS A 221 24.58 22.82 -4.12
CA HIS A 221 24.22 22.48 -2.76
C HIS A 221 23.88 23.76 -1.99
N LYS A 222 22.62 24.20 -2.03
CA LYS A 222 22.13 25.21 -1.09
C LYS A 222 21.75 24.49 0.21
N ASN A 223 22.67 24.48 1.18
CA ASN A 223 22.34 24.10 2.55
C ASN A 223 21.39 25.17 3.10
N ILE A 224 20.11 24.84 3.17
CA ILE A 224 19.16 25.60 3.98
C ILE A 224 19.10 24.83 5.30
N ASP A 225 19.95 25.21 6.26
CA ASP A 225 19.91 24.66 7.62
C ASP A 225 18.69 25.27 8.34
N THR A 226 17.51 24.69 8.10
CA THR A 226 16.32 24.99 8.91
C THR A 226 16.30 24.02 10.09
N GLU A 227 16.53 24.55 11.28
CA GLU A 227 16.44 23.79 12.53
C GLU A 227 14.95 23.55 12.85
N ILE A 228 14.47 22.33 12.63
CA ILE A 228 13.09 21.95 12.96
C ILE A 228 13.04 21.61 14.45
N ARG A 229 12.32 22.42 15.24
CA ARG A 229 12.04 22.12 16.65
C ARG A 229 10.94 21.07 16.74
N PHE A 230 11.29 19.88 17.21
CA PHE A 230 10.31 18.86 17.58
C PHE A 230 9.64 19.21 18.92
N ARG A 231 8.31 19.22 18.96
CA ARG A 231 7.59 19.06 20.22
C ARG A 231 7.68 17.60 20.63
N LEU A 232 8.42 17.33 21.71
CA LEU A 232 8.43 16.05 22.41
C LEU A 232 7.18 15.88 23.26
#